data_AF-H2FTZ0-F1
#
_entry.id   AF-H2FTZ0-F1
#
_cell.length_a   1.000
_cell.length_b   1.000
_cell.length_c   1.000
_cell.angle_alpha   90.00
_cell.angle_beta   90.00
_cell.angle_gamma   90.00
#
_symmetry.space_group_name_H-M   'P 1'
#
loop_
_entity.id
_entity.type
_entity.pdbx_description
1 polymer ?
#
loop_
_entity_poly.entity_id
_entity_poly.type
_entity_poly.pdbx_seq_one_letter_code
_entity_poly.pdbx_strand_id
1 'polypeptide(L)'
;MFLSISKVKSVVAALVMPAALTAFSASASGDGQWQGGEHVYQKVCGHCHETNGEIGPVLAGRELPPAYISIIVRQGFRAMPAFPASFIDDVSLQQVGEYIQQLPAPAQE
;
A
#
# COMPACT_ATOMS: atom_id res chain seq x y z
N MET A 1 -16.02 47.68 -56.52
CA MET A 1 -15.63 49.09 -56.32
C MET A 1 -15.18 49.25 -54.87
N PHE A 2 -14.02 49.85 -54.66
CA PHE A 2 -13.18 49.83 -53.46
C PHE A 2 -13.75 50.52 -52.22
N LEU A 3 -13.47 49.98 -51.03
CA LEU A 3 -13.09 50.64 -49.76
C LEU A 3 -13.04 49.55 -48.67
N SER A 4 -12.20 49.52 -47.64
CA SER A 4 -11.04 50.29 -47.22
C SER A 4 -10.30 49.42 -46.20
N ILE A 5 -9.00 49.61 -46.11
CA ILE A 5 -8.07 48.91 -45.22
C ILE A 5 -8.32 49.30 -43.76
N SER A 6 -8.25 48.33 -42.85
CA SER A 6 -7.74 48.61 -41.50
C SER A 6 -6.79 47.50 -41.08
N LYS A 7 -5.49 47.83 -41.08
CA LYS A 7 -4.43 47.04 -40.46
C LYS A 7 -4.72 46.97 -38.95
N VAL A 8 -5.20 45.84 -38.44
CA VAL A 8 -5.05 45.50 -37.03
C VAL A 8 -3.74 44.73 -36.87
N LYS A 9 -2.78 45.42 -36.25
CA LYS A 9 -1.46 44.92 -35.89
C LYS A 9 -1.59 43.92 -34.74
N SER A 10 -0.90 42.79 -34.89
CA SER A 10 -0.35 41.91 -33.85
C SER A 10 -1.17 41.60 -32.61
N VAL A 11 -1.52 40.32 -32.43
CA VAL A 11 -1.10 39.58 -31.22
C VAL A 11 -0.79 38.14 -31.64
N VAL A 12 0.47 37.75 -31.49
CA VAL A 12 0.90 36.35 -31.44
C VAL A 12 0.24 35.72 -30.22
N ALA A 13 -0.56 34.68 -30.41
CA ALA A 13 -0.89 33.76 -29.32
C ALA A 13 -1.03 32.36 -29.91
N ALA A 14 0.13 31.75 -30.18
CA ALA A 14 0.25 30.32 -30.25
C ALA A 14 -0.27 29.71 -28.94
N LEU A 15 -1.34 28.92 -29.00
CA LEU A 15 -1.78 28.09 -27.89
C LEU A 15 -2.04 26.69 -28.44
N VAL A 16 -0.94 26.08 -28.90
CA VAL A 16 -0.83 24.66 -29.18
C VAL A 16 -0.38 24.00 -27.86
N MET A 17 -1.27 23.18 -27.27
CA MET A 17 -1.08 22.02 -26.36
C MET A 17 -0.03 22.11 -25.21
N PRO A 18 -0.27 21.49 -24.02
CA PRO A 18 -0.29 20.03 -23.93
C PRO A 18 -1.33 19.43 -22.97
N ALA A 19 -2.04 18.42 -23.47
CA ALA A 19 -2.59 17.34 -22.66
C ALA A 19 -1.43 16.52 -22.08
N ALA A 20 -1.14 16.67 -20.79
CA ALA A 20 -0.25 15.77 -20.05
C ALA A 20 -0.46 15.95 -18.53
N LEU A 21 -1.64 15.60 -18.02
CA LEU A 21 -1.77 15.23 -16.60
C LEU A 21 -1.27 13.79 -16.47
N THR A 22 0.05 13.60 -16.48
CA THR A 22 0.64 12.34 -16.03
C THR A 22 0.31 12.18 -14.56
N ALA A 23 -0.50 11.16 -14.24
CA ALA A 23 -0.76 10.75 -12.87
C ALA A 23 0.57 10.47 -12.17
N PHE A 24 0.90 11.26 -11.15
CA PHE A 24 2.04 11.00 -10.31
C PHE A 24 1.66 9.84 -9.38
N SER A 25 1.98 8.61 -9.78
CA SER A 25 1.92 7.46 -8.88
C SER A 25 3.01 7.64 -7.83
N ALA A 26 2.67 8.23 -6.69
CA ALA A 26 3.52 8.22 -5.51
C ALA A 26 3.60 6.76 -5.02
N SER A 27 4.60 6.02 -5.49
CA SER A 27 4.98 4.76 -4.89
C SER A 27 5.61 5.06 -3.54
N ALA A 28 4.98 4.59 -2.46
CA ALA A 28 5.62 4.54 -1.15
C ALA A 28 6.76 3.51 -1.24
N SER A 29 7.94 3.97 -1.65
CA SER A 29 9.17 3.20 -1.51
C SER A 29 9.41 3.03 -0.02
N GLY A 30 9.22 1.83 0.51
CA GLY A 30 9.46 1.55 1.93
C GLY A 30 10.85 2.01 2.33
N ASP A 31 10.94 2.81 3.38
CA ASP A 31 12.19 3.46 3.84
C ASP A 31 13.22 2.45 4.41
N GLY A 32 13.13 1.17 4.07
CA GLY A 32 13.99 0.11 4.59
C GLY A 32 13.84 -0.12 6.10
N GLN A 33 12.76 0.40 6.70
CA GLN A 33 12.50 0.34 8.14
C GLN A 33 12.33 -1.10 8.67
N TRP A 34 11.91 -2.02 7.81
CA TRP A 34 11.72 -3.43 8.13
C TRP A 34 12.78 -4.29 7.42
N GLN A 35 13.36 -5.24 8.16
CA GLN A 35 14.41 -6.16 7.68
C GLN A 35 13.82 -7.38 6.92
N GLY A 36 12.51 -7.44 6.73
CA GLY A 36 11.79 -8.55 6.11
C GLY A 36 10.46 -8.87 6.81
N GLY A 37 9.69 -9.79 6.23
CA GLY A 37 8.36 -10.17 6.73
C GLY A 37 8.36 -10.76 8.14
N GLU A 38 9.33 -11.62 8.45
CA GLU A 38 9.53 -12.16 9.80
C GLU A 38 9.77 -11.04 10.83
N HIS A 39 10.56 -10.02 10.48
CA HIS A 39 10.84 -8.90 11.37
C HIS A 39 9.57 -8.07 11.64
N VAL A 40 8.73 -7.81 10.63
CA VAL A 40 7.42 -7.16 10.83
C VAL A 40 6.54 -8.01 11.75
N TYR A 41 6.50 -9.33 11.52
CA TYR A 41 5.68 -10.24 12.31
C TYR A 41 6.09 -10.20 13.79
N GLN A 42 7.37 -10.37 14.09
CA GLN A 42 7.90 -10.40 15.46
C GLN A 42 7.71 -9.06 16.21
N LYS A 43 7.75 -7.93 15.49
CA LYS A 43 7.68 -6.60 16.11
C LYS A 43 6.28 -6.00 16.17
N VAL A 44 5.32 -6.57 15.44
CA VAL A 44 3.97 -6.00 15.32
C VAL A 44 2.91 -7.08 15.45
N CYS A 45 2.87 -8.05 14.53
CA CYS A 45 1.76 -8.99 14.41
C CYS A 45 1.71 -9.98 15.58
N GLY A 46 2.86 -10.54 15.97
CA GLY A 46 2.98 -11.57 16.98
C GLY A 46 2.46 -11.15 18.35
N HIS A 47 2.63 -9.86 18.70
CA HIS A 47 2.14 -9.28 19.95
C HIS A 47 0.64 -9.51 20.21
N CYS A 48 -0.16 -9.67 19.16
CA CYS A 48 -1.59 -10.00 19.26
C CYS A 48 -1.92 -11.42 18.78
N HIS A 49 -1.18 -11.95 17.81
CA HIS A 49 -1.52 -13.19 17.12
C HIS A 49 -0.83 -14.46 17.66
N GLU A 50 0.15 -14.31 18.55
CA GLU A 50 0.81 -15.42 19.27
C GLU A 50 0.22 -15.64 20.66
N THR A 51 -0.87 -14.96 21.02
CA THR A 51 -1.53 -15.09 22.33
C THR A 51 -2.53 -16.25 22.38
N ASN A 52 -2.38 -17.28 21.54
CA ASN A 52 -3.28 -18.44 21.45
C ASN A 52 -4.79 -18.09 21.35
N GLY A 53 -5.12 -17.00 20.64
CA GLY A 53 -6.51 -16.59 20.44
C GLY A 53 -7.05 -15.55 21.44
N GLU A 54 -6.29 -15.17 22.47
CA GLU A 54 -6.75 -14.23 23.50
C GLU A 54 -7.00 -12.81 22.97
N ILE A 55 -6.05 -12.25 22.19
CA ILE A 55 -6.16 -10.91 21.61
C ILE A 55 -6.57 -10.99 20.13
N GLY A 56 -5.83 -11.78 19.35
CA GLY A 56 -6.07 -12.01 17.94
C GLY A 56 -6.16 -13.51 17.63
N PRO A 57 -6.84 -13.89 16.53
CA PRO A 57 -6.88 -15.29 16.11
C PRO A 57 -5.47 -15.79 15.76
N VAL A 58 -5.21 -17.06 16.03
CA VAL A 58 -3.99 -17.73 15.56
C VAL A 58 -3.93 -17.66 14.03
N LEU A 59 -2.77 -17.24 13.50
CA LEU A 59 -2.55 -17.09 12.06
C LEU A 59 -1.82 -18.30 11.44
N ALA A 60 -0.98 -18.97 12.22
CA ALA A 60 -0.15 -20.07 11.78
C ALA A 60 -0.97 -21.29 11.31
N GLY A 61 -0.50 -21.98 10.27
CA GLY A 61 -1.14 -23.18 9.72
C GLY A 61 -2.46 -22.95 8.97
N ARG A 62 -2.78 -21.70 8.63
CA ARG A 62 -4.05 -21.34 7.96
C ARG A 62 -3.93 -21.09 6.47
N GLU A 63 -2.71 -21.06 5.94
CA GLU A 63 -2.41 -20.87 4.51
C GLU A 63 -3.11 -19.64 3.91
N LEU A 64 -3.27 -18.58 4.71
CA LEU A 64 -3.99 -17.37 4.32
C LEU A 64 -3.28 -16.70 3.12
N PRO A 65 -4.01 -16.30 2.06
CA PRO A 65 -3.40 -15.61 0.93
C PRO A 65 -2.77 -14.26 1.35
N PRO A 66 -1.54 -13.92 0.91
CA PRO A 66 -0.89 -12.65 1.25
C PRO A 66 -1.72 -11.41 0.88
N ALA A 67 -2.48 -11.47 -0.22
CA ALA A 67 -3.39 -10.40 -0.63
C ALA A 67 -4.54 -10.20 0.37
N TYR A 68 -5.08 -11.27 0.94
CA TYR A 68 -6.12 -11.19 1.97
C TYR A 68 -5.56 -10.54 3.24
N ILE A 69 -4.38 -10.96 3.69
CA ILE A 69 -3.69 -10.37 4.85
C ILE A 69 -3.48 -8.87 4.61
N SER A 70 -3.02 -8.50 3.42
CA SER A 70 -2.76 -7.10 3.06
C SER A 70 -4.01 -6.22 3.18
N ILE A 71 -5.15 -6.72 2.70
CA ILE A 71 -6.44 -6.02 2.79
C ILE A 71 -6.83 -5.82 4.25
N ILE A 72 -6.77 -6.88 5.07
CA ILE A 72 -7.12 -6.82 6.49
C ILE A 72 -6.23 -5.84 7.26
N VAL A 73 -4.91 -5.85 7.00
CA VAL A 73 -3.98 -4.93 7.65
C VAL A 73 -4.22 -3.48 7.25
N ARG A 74 -4.54 -3.22 5.99
CA ARG A 74 -4.80 -1.85 5.50
C ARG A 74 -6.15 -1.29 5.95
N GLN A 75 -7.16 -2.15 6.08
CA GLN A 75 -8.51 -1.73 6.44
C GLN A 75 -8.77 -1.81 7.95
N GLY A 76 -8.00 -2.64 8.67
CA GLY A 76 -8.39 -3.12 9.98
C GLY A 76 -9.57 -4.09 9.88
N PHE A 77 -9.81 -4.85 10.95
CA PHE A 77 -10.97 -5.75 11.01
C PHE A 77 -11.48 -5.88 12.45
N ARG A 78 -12.63 -5.24 12.71
CA ARG A 78 -13.23 -5.15 14.05
C ARG A 78 -12.24 -4.51 15.05
N ALA A 79 -11.74 -5.30 16.01
CA ALA A 79 -10.79 -4.83 17.02
C ALA A 79 -9.36 -4.75 16.49
N MET A 80 -9.04 -5.42 15.37
CA MET A 80 -7.72 -5.33 14.76
C MET A 80 -7.56 -3.95 14.11
N PRO A 81 -6.56 -3.15 14.53
CA PRO A 81 -6.35 -1.81 13.97
C PRO A 81 -5.88 -1.87 12.51
N ALA A 82 -6.11 -0.77 11.78
CA ALA A 82 -5.52 -0.57 10.47
C ALA A 82 -4.08 -0.04 10.60
N PHE A 83 -3.17 -0.52 9.75
CA PHE A 83 -1.78 -0.06 9.69
C PHE A 83 -1.52 0.67 8.36
N PRO A 84 -1.24 1.99 8.41
CA PRO A 84 -1.01 2.78 7.20
C PRO A 84 0.34 2.43 6.56
N ALA A 85 0.48 2.76 5.26
CA ALA A 85 1.72 2.56 4.50
C ALA A 85 2.93 3.32 5.10
N SER A 86 2.68 4.42 5.82
CA SER A 86 3.71 5.17 6.55
C SER A 86 4.27 4.44 7.77
N PHE A 87 3.66 3.32 8.19
CA PHE A 87 4.11 2.51 9.31
C PHE A 87 4.63 1.14 8.83
N ILE A 88 3.86 0.46 7.97
CA ILE A 88 4.30 -0.75 7.26
C ILE A 88 4.05 -0.49 5.78
N ASP A 89 5.11 -0.22 5.03
CA ASP A 89 5.04 -0.01 3.58
C ASP A 89 4.57 -1.27 2.83
N ASP A 90 4.22 -1.12 1.55
CA ASP A 90 3.59 -2.19 0.77
C ASP A 90 4.53 -3.38 0.51
N VAL A 91 5.84 -3.15 0.40
CA VAL A 91 6.83 -4.22 0.23
C VAL A 91 6.92 -5.04 1.50
N SER A 92 7.06 -4.38 2.65
CA SER A 92 7.10 -5.02 3.96
C SER A 92 5.80 -5.75 4.28
N LEU A 93 4.65 -5.19 3.88
CA LEU A 93 3.34 -5.83 4.05
C LEU A 93 3.22 -7.11 3.21
N GLN A 94 3.67 -7.09 1.96
CA GLN A 94 3.68 -8.28 1.12
C GLN A 94 4.56 -9.37 1.72
N GLN A 95 5.77 -9.01 2.16
CA GLN A 95 6.72 -9.96 2.78
C GLN A 95 6.16 -10.59 4.05
N VAL A 96 5.49 -9.83 4.93
CA VAL A 96 4.88 -10.41 6.14
C VAL A 96 3.68 -11.29 5.81
N GLY A 97 2.92 -10.95 4.76
CA GLY A 97 1.84 -11.81 4.25
C GLY A 97 2.37 -13.17 3.79
N GLU A 98 3.46 -13.18 3.02
CA GLU A 98 4.14 -14.40 2.57
C GLU A 98 4.71 -15.21 3.74
N TYR A 99 5.34 -14.54 4.70
CA TYR A 99 5.84 -15.19 5.91
C TYR A 99 4.71 -15.86 6.70
N ILE A 100 3.60 -15.15 6.95
CA ILE A 100 2.43 -15.70 7.68
C ILE A 100 1.84 -16.91 6.95
N GLN A 101 1.74 -16.85 5.61
CA GLN A 101 1.20 -17.95 4.81
C GLN A 101 2.00 -19.25 5.02
N GLN A 102 3.31 -19.15 5.22
CA GLN A 102 4.23 -20.27 5.37
C GLN A 102 4.39 -20.77 6.82
N LEU A 103 3.79 -20.09 7.80
CA LEU A 103 3.88 -20.50 9.20
C LEU A 103 3.26 -21.90 9.40
N PRO A 104 3.99 -22.85 10.02
CA PRO A 104 3.46 -24.18 10.27
C PRO A 104 2.33 -24.15 11.30
N ALA A 105 1.37 -25.07 11.18
CA ALA A 105 0.34 -25.23 12.20
C ALA A 105 0.99 -25.52 13.57
N PRO A 106 0.48 -24.93 14.67
CA PRO A 106 0.96 -25.26 16.01
C PRO A 106 0.76 -26.76 16.28
N ALA A 107 1.72 -27.36 16.99
CA ALA A 107 1.58 -28.75 17.44
C ALA A 107 0.31 -28.89 18.29
N GLN A 108 -0.42 -29.98 18.08
CA GLN A 108 -1.53 -30.33 18.97
C GLN A 108 -0.91 -30.86 20.28
N GLU A 109 -1.09 -30.15 21.38
CA GLU A 109 -0.78 -30.65 22.73
C GLU A 109 -1.93 -31.51 23.28
#